data_AF-A0A7C2ETZ1-F1
#
_entry.id   AF-A0A7C2ETZ1-F1
#
_cell.length_a   1.000
_cell.length_b   1.000
_cell.length_c   1.000
_cell.angle_alpha   90.00
_cell.angle_beta   90.00
_cell.angle_gamma   90.00
#
_symmetry.space_group_name_H-M   'P 1'
#
loop_
_entity.id
_entity.type
_entity.pdbx_description
1 polymer ?
#
loop_
_entity_poly.entity_id
_entity_poly.type
_entity_poly.pdbx_seq_one_letter_code
_entity_poly.pdbx_strand_id
1 'polypeptide(L)'
;MRSRAVIAPFIVSLVALPVTFTVVASLYGQAGSDRATLALFGATVLVEAIALAQVVRVRRLFSPGDSGHLTWTLITVFLVVRLVAEARLATLNFQLVPRYAEGSSGGLFFYIIVLRYLYTVSDVLFIGALANTIRAYKSTGLKFELLAQDFFYMLLVWAMPALTYLFHDNLMYSNTAGTDRYIVTFRLVTVSVGALIATLCLVVRRYVLQMGGGAVARVWTMVVIAGIARDASFLALALLSGRWRASAQFTEQYLLWVFSCCWLLTALFQQEILPRASRERVIRAAAESKAMG
;
A
#
# COMPACT_ATOMS: atom_id res chain seq x y z
N MET A 1 -16.96 10.54 -2.50
CA MET A 1 -17.06 9.17 -1.97
C MET A 1 -16.94 9.24 -0.46
N ARG A 2 -17.84 8.60 0.28
CA ARG A 2 -17.79 8.51 1.74
C ARG A 2 -17.19 7.16 2.14
N SER A 3 -16.51 7.08 3.28
CA SER A 3 -15.88 5.84 3.76
C SER A 3 -16.87 4.68 3.87
N ARG A 4 -18.10 4.93 4.35
CA ARG A 4 -19.18 3.93 4.45
C ARG A 4 -19.48 3.20 3.14
N ALA A 5 -19.37 3.89 2.00
CA ALA A 5 -19.63 3.29 0.69
C ALA A 5 -18.52 2.33 0.23
N VAL A 6 -17.34 2.38 0.85
CA VAL A 6 -16.19 1.51 0.56
C VAL A 6 -16.04 0.41 1.61
N ILE A 7 -16.37 0.69 2.87
CA ILE A 7 -16.23 -0.28 3.97
C ILE A 7 -17.05 -1.54 3.72
N ALA A 8 -18.34 -1.40 3.40
CA ALA A 8 -19.22 -2.55 3.18
C ALA A 8 -18.73 -3.47 2.04
N PRO A 9 -18.47 -2.99 0.81
CA PRO A 9 -17.96 -3.85 -0.25
C PRO A 9 -16.57 -4.40 0.06
N PHE A 10 -15.71 -3.65 0.76
CA PHE A 10 -14.42 -4.15 1.20
C PHE A 10 -14.57 -5.35 2.15
N ILE A 11 -15.39 -5.22 3.20
CA ILE A 11 -15.65 -6.32 4.16
C ILE A 11 -16.22 -7.54 3.43
N VAL A 12 -17.19 -7.34 2.53
CA VAL A 12 -17.76 -8.43 1.73
C VAL A 12 -16.68 -9.10 0.88
N SER A 13 -15.78 -8.32 0.28
CA SER A 13 -14.69 -8.85 -0.55
C SER A 13 -13.71 -9.75 0.23
N LEU A 14 -13.58 -9.55 1.54
CA LEU A 14 -12.68 -10.37 2.38
C LEU A 14 -13.11 -11.85 2.42
N VAL A 15 -14.40 -12.13 2.20
CA VAL A 15 -14.95 -13.49 2.16
C VAL A 15 -15.28 -13.89 0.73
N ALA A 16 -15.89 -12.99 -0.04
CA ALA A 16 -16.35 -13.29 -1.39
C ALA A 16 -15.20 -13.63 -2.35
N LEU A 17 -14.05 -12.95 -2.24
CA LEU A 17 -12.92 -13.20 -3.15
C LEU A 17 -12.29 -14.59 -2.93
N PRO A 18 -11.93 -15.01 -1.69
CA PRO A 18 -11.46 -16.38 -1.46
C PRO A 18 -12.46 -17.45 -1.90
N VAL A 19 -13.75 -17.29 -1.57
CA VAL A 19 -14.79 -18.25 -1.97
C VAL A 19 -14.90 -18.34 -3.48
N THR A 20 -14.95 -17.19 -4.17
CA THR A 20 -15.02 -17.14 -5.64
C THR A 20 -13.79 -17.81 -6.25
N PHE A 21 -12.59 -17.55 -5.71
CA PHE A 21 -11.37 -18.20 -6.18
C PHE A 21 -11.43 -19.71 -6.02
N THR A 22 -11.85 -20.23 -4.86
CA THR A 22 -11.99 -21.68 -4.63
C THR A 22 -12.97 -22.31 -5.62
N VAL A 23 -14.12 -21.68 -5.86
CA VAL A 23 -15.11 -22.16 -6.83
C VAL A 23 -14.53 -22.15 -8.24
N VAL A 24 -13.94 -21.04 -8.69
CA VAL A 24 -13.34 -20.92 -10.03
C VAL A 24 -12.20 -21.91 -10.23
N ALA A 25 -11.33 -22.08 -9.23
CA ALA A 25 -10.23 -23.05 -9.26
C ALA A 25 -10.75 -24.49 -9.33
N SER A 26 -11.84 -24.82 -8.60
CA SER A 26 -12.44 -26.16 -8.64
C SER A 26 -13.12 -26.49 -9.98
N LEU A 27 -13.74 -25.49 -10.63
CA LEU A 27 -14.48 -25.68 -11.87
C LEU A 27 -13.59 -25.63 -13.12
N TYR A 28 -12.55 -24.79 -13.10
CA TYR A 28 -11.75 -24.47 -14.30
C TYR A 28 -10.25 -24.71 -14.12
N GLY A 29 -9.83 -25.32 -13.00
CA GLY A 29 -8.45 -25.69 -12.73
C GLY A 29 -7.48 -24.50 -12.75
N GLN A 30 -6.28 -24.74 -13.29
CA GLN A 30 -5.21 -23.74 -13.35
C GLN A 30 -5.60 -22.51 -14.18
N ALA A 31 -6.23 -22.71 -15.35
CA ALA A 31 -6.62 -21.62 -16.23
C ALA A 31 -7.65 -20.68 -15.57
N GLY A 32 -8.59 -21.23 -14.78
CA GLY A 32 -9.50 -20.44 -13.96
C GLY A 32 -8.78 -19.64 -12.89
N SER A 33 -7.86 -20.29 -12.18
CA SER A 33 -7.06 -19.69 -11.11
C SER A 33 -6.22 -18.50 -11.59
N ASP A 34 -5.55 -18.66 -12.74
CA ASP A 34 -4.74 -17.62 -13.36
C ASP A 34 -5.60 -16.41 -13.78
N ARG A 35 -6.76 -16.66 -14.40
CA ARG A 35 -7.70 -15.59 -14.80
C ARG A 35 -8.27 -14.86 -13.60
N ALA A 36 -8.66 -15.57 -12.54
CA ALA A 36 -9.16 -14.96 -11.31
C ALA A 36 -8.10 -14.06 -10.65
N THR A 37 -6.86 -14.55 -10.59
CA THR A 37 -5.71 -13.79 -10.06
C THR A 37 -5.44 -12.55 -10.90
N LEU A 38 -5.44 -12.67 -12.23
CA LEU A 38 -5.24 -11.54 -13.15
C LEU A 38 -6.36 -10.51 -13.07
N ALA A 39 -7.62 -10.95 -12.94
CA ALA A 39 -8.77 -10.06 -12.75
C ALA A 39 -8.65 -9.29 -11.43
N LEU A 40 -8.25 -9.97 -10.35
CA LEU A 40 -8.01 -9.32 -9.06
C LEU A 40 -6.85 -8.34 -9.13
N PHE A 41 -5.79 -8.65 -9.87
CA PHE A 41 -4.70 -7.71 -10.15
C PHE A 41 -5.21 -6.44 -10.85
N GLY A 42 -5.98 -6.57 -11.94
CA GLY A 42 -6.57 -5.43 -12.62
C GLY A 42 -7.45 -4.56 -11.71
N ALA A 43 -8.27 -5.21 -10.87
CA ALA A 43 -9.09 -4.53 -9.88
C ALA A 43 -8.23 -3.80 -8.81
N THR A 44 -7.13 -4.40 -8.39
CA THR A 44 -6.19 -3.83 -7.41
C THR A 44 -5.57 -2.54 -7.94
N VAL A 45 -5.04 -2.56 -9.17
CA VAL A 45 -4.48 -1.37 -9.85
C VAL A 45 -5.53 -0.26 -9.95
N LEU A 46 -6.77 -0.59 -10.29
CA LEU A 46 -7.87 0.39 -10.36
C LEU A 46 -8.14 1.03 -8.99
N VAL A 47 -8.19 0.23 -7.91
CA VAL A 47 -8.40 0.74 -6.55
C VAL A 47 -7.23 1.62 -6.12
N GLU A 48 -5.98 1.26 -6.44
CA GLU A 48 -4.81 2.10 -6.17
C GLU A 48 -4.90 3.45 -6.89
N ALA A 49 -5.33 3.48 -8.16
CA ALA A 49 -5.53 4.72 -8.91
C ALA A 49 -6.60 5.61 -8.26
N ILE A 50 -7.70 5.01 -7.78
CA ILE A 50 -8.75 5.72 -7.04
C ILE A 50 -8.20 6.24 -5.70
N ALA A 51 -7.41 5.43 -4.99
CA ALA A 51 -6.78 5.82 -3.74
C ALA A 51 -5.84 7.02 -3.94
N LEU A 52 -4.99 7.00 -4.97
CA LEU A 52 -4.14 8.13 -5.34
C LEU A 52 -4.97 9.40 -5.57
N ALA A 53 -6.06 9.31 -6.34
CA ALA A 53 -6.93 10.46 -6.58
C ALA A 53 -7.53 11.03 -5.27
N GLN A 54 -7.86 10.17 -4.29
CA GLN A 54 -8.31 10.63 -2.98
C GLN A 54 -7.18 11.20 -2.13
N VAL A 55 -5.97 10.64 -2.17
CA VAL A 55 -4.79 11.16 -1.46
C VAL A 55 -4.39 12.55 -1.98
N VAL A 56 -4.44 12.77 -3.30
CA VAL A 56 -4.23 14.11 -3.88
C VAL A 56 -5.22 15.12 -3.33
N ARG A 57 -6.48 14.72 -3.10
CA ARG A 57 -7.50 15.58 -2.48
C ARG A 57 -7.20 15.82 -1.00
N VAL A 58 -6.72 14.83 -0.28
CA VAL A 58 -6.28 14.98 1.12
C VAL A 58 -5.14 15.97 1.24
N ARG A 59 -4.10 15.87 0.39
CA ARG A 59 -2.97 16.80 0.39
C ARG A 59 -3.43 18.26 0.32
N ARG A 60 -4.47 18.55 -0.47
CA ARG A 60 -5.02 19.90 -0.66
C ARG A 60 -5.74 20.45 0.59
N LEU A 61 -5.97 19.63 1.62
CA LEU A 61 -6.56 20.07 2.90
C LEU A 61 -5.52 20.74 3.81
N PHE A 62 -4.23 20.62 3.50
CA PHE A 62 -3.15 21.17 4.31
C PHE A 62 -2.46 22.34 3.60
N SER A 63 -2.19 23.41 4.34
CA SER A 63 -1.44 24.57 3.85
C SER A 63 0.03 24.22 3.59
N PRO A 64 0.72 24.82 2.59
CA PRO A 64 2.10 24.48 2.24
C PRO A 64 3.13 24.57 3.39
N GLY A 65 2.88 25.40 4.39
CA GLY A 65 3.73 25.54 5.58
C GLY A 65 3.45 24.51 6.69
N ASP A 66 2.41 23.69 6.57
CA ASP A 66 2.08 22.67 7.57
C ASP A 66 2.89 21.39 7.31
N SER A 67 3.40 20.80 8.39
CA SER A 67 4.00 19.46 8.41
C SER A 67 3.12 18.40 7.73
N GLY A 68 1.79 18.50 7.87
CA GLY A 68 0.83 17.62 7.21
C GLY A 68 0.89 17.71 5.68
N HIS A 69 1.16 18.90 5.12
CA HIS A 69 1.27 19.07 3.68
C HIS A 69 2.45 18.28 3.10
N LEU A 70 3.61 18.33 3.77
CA LEU A 70 4.77 17.56 3.36
C LEU A 70 4.50 16.05 3.46
N THR A 71 3.95 15.59 4.58
CA THR A 71 3.59 14.17 4.77
C THR A 71 2.68 13.66 3.64
N TRP A 72 1.58 14.35 3.36
CA TRP A 72 0.64 13.93 2.33
C TRP A 72 1.17 14.14 0.91
N THR A 73 2.11 15.06 0.70
CA THR A 73 2.85 15.18 -0.56
C THR A 73 3.72 13.95 -0.78
N LEU A 74 4.50 13.54 0.23
CA LEU A 74 5.33 12.34 0.15
C LEU A 74 4.49 11.08 -0.06
N ILE A 75 3.34 10.94 0.62
CA ILE A 75 2.38 9.85 0.38
C ILE A 75 1.83 9.88 -1.05
N THR A 76 1.55 11.07 -1.60
CA THR A 76 1.11 11.22 -2.99
C THR A 76 2.18 10.71 -3.96
N VAL A 77 3.44 11.14 -3.80
CA VAL A 77 4.54 10.70 -4.67
C VAL A 77 4.82 9.21 -4.49
N PHE A 78 4.74 8.69 -3.25
CA PHE A 78 4.79 7.26 -2.95
C PHE A 78 3.79 6.47 -3.81
N LEU A 79 2.50 6.85 -3.79
CA LEU A 79 1.46 6.17 -4.57
C LEU A 79 1.64 6.34 -6.09
N VAL A 80 2.12 7.50 -6.55
CA VAL A 80 2.43 7.71 -7.98
C VAL A 80 3.54 6.75 -8.43
N VAL A 81 4.66 6.73 -7.72
CA VAL A 81 5.80 5.86 -8.07
C VAL A 81 5.39 4.38 -8.01
N ARG A 82 4.59 4.02 -7.01
CA ARG A 82 4.02 2.67 -6.91
C ARG A 82 3.15 2.32 -8.11
N LEU A 83 2.20 3.17 -8.49
CA LEU A 83 1.34 2.96 -9.65
C LEU A 83 2.11 2.86 -10.96
N VAL A 84 3.23 3.57 -11.11
CA VAL A 84 4.12 3.41 -12.27
C VAL A 84 4.75 2.02 -12.27
N ALA A 85 5.18 1.51 -11.12
CA ALA A 85 5.69 0.16 -10.98
C ALA A 85 4.61 -0.91 -11.28
N GLU A 86 3.39 -0.69 -10.82
CA GLU A 86 2.22 -1.55 -11.08
C GLU A 86 1.80 -1.51 -12.56
N ALA A 87 1.84 -0.33 -13.21
CA ALA A 87 1.61 -0.21 -14.64
C ALA A 87 2.63 -1.02 -15.44
N ARG A 88 3.91 -0.98 -15.04
CA ARG A 88 4.97 -1.83 -15.62
C ARG A 88 4.77 -3.32 -15.30
N LEU A 89 4.13 -3.68 -14.19
CA LEU A 89 3.74 -5.08 -13.93
C LEU A 89 2.54 -5.50 -14.78
N ALA A 90 1.59 -4.59 -14.98
CA ALA A 90 0.40 -4.82 -15.80
C ALA A 90 0.77 -5.09 -17.25
N THR A 91 1.66 -4.29 -17.84
CA THR A 91 2.15 -4.54 -19.20
C THR A 91 2.78 -5.92 -19.36
N LEU A 92 3.47 -6.45 -18.35
CA LEU A 92 4.00 -7.82 -18.41
C LEU A 92 2.91 -8.87 -18.25
N ASN A 93 1.98 -8.68 -17.31
CA ASN A 93 0.89 -9.61 -17.07
C ASN A 93 -0.10 -9.71 -18.25
N PHE A 94 -0.29 -8.61 -18.98
CA PHE A 94 -1.16 -8.54 -20.17
C PHE A 94 -0.40 -8.68 -21.49
N GLN A 95 0.90 -9.00 -21.47
CA GLN A 95 1.74 -9.17 -22.68
C GLN A 95 1.78 -7.93 -23.59
N LEU A 96 1.72 -6.74 -22.98
CA LEU A 96 1.81 -5.43 -23.63
C LEU A 96 3.20 -4.81 -23.39
N VAL A 97 4.26 -5.58 -23.63
CA VAL A 97 5.64 -5.11 -23.42
C VAL A 97 5.95 -3.97 -24.42
N PRO A 98 6.55 -2.86 -23.98
CA PRO A 98 6.86 -1.76 -24.89
C PRO A 98 7.89 -2.16 -25.95
N ARG A 99 7.69 -1.70 -27.20
CA ARG A 99 8.59 -1.96 -28.33
C ARG A 99 10.05 -1.60 -28.09
N TYR A 100 10.35 -0.61 -27.23
CA TYR A 100 11.74 -0.25 -26.90
C TYR A 100 12.47 -1.33 -26.08
N ALA A 101 11.73 -2.22 -25.40
CA ALA A 101 12.28 -3.35 -24.66
C ALA A 101 12.30 -4.63 -25.52
N GLU A 102 11.63 -4.63 -26.67
CA GLU A 102 11.64 -5.74 -27.64
C GLU A 102 12.92 -5.68 -28.48
N GLY A 103 13.75 -6.72 -28.42
CA GLY A 103 14.92 -6.88 -29.28
C GLY A 103 16.27 -6.37 -28.75
N SER A 104 16.33 -5.74 -27.56
CA SER A 104 17.62 -5.45 -26.89
C SER A 104 17.71 -6.09 -25.51
N SER A 105 18.79 -6.85 -25.25
CA SER A 105 19.03 -7.50 -23.96
C SER A 105 19.14 -6.48 -22.80
N GLY A 106 19.71 -5.31 -23.08
CA GLY A 106 19.81 -4.21 -22.12
C GLY A 106 18.48 -3.51 -21.82
N GLY A 107 17.66 -3.23 -22.84
CA GLY A 107 16.34 -2.62 -22.66
C GLY A 107 15.38 -3.54 -21.90
N LEU A 108 15.41 -4.84 -22.20
CA LEU A 108 14.64 -5.85 -21.48
C LEU A 108 15.11 -5.99 -20.02
N PHE A 109 16.42 -5.99 -19.77
CA PHE A 109 16.97 -6.00 -18.40
C PHE A 109 16.52 -4.77 -17.60
N PHE A 110 16.64 -3.57 -18.17
CA PHE A 110 16.21 -2.34 -17.52
C PHE A 110 14.72 -2.37 -17.20
N TYR A 111 13.90 -2.77 -18.17
CA TYR A 111 12.44 -2.82 -18.01
C TYR A 111 11.99 -3.88 -17.00
N ILE A 112 12.58 -5.07 -17.04
CA ILE A 112 12.17 -6.18 -16.17
C ILE A 112 12.76 -6.03 -14.76
N ILE A 113 14.03 -5.69 -14.63
CA ILE A 113 14.76 -5.74 -13.36
C ILE A 113 14.89 -4.36 -12.74
N VAL A 114 15.41 -3.36 -13.47
CA VAL A 114 15.71 -2.04 -12.89
C VAL A 114 14.43 -1.30 -12.49
N LEU A 115 13.43 -1.24 -13.38
CA LEU A 115 12.16 -0.57 -13.08
C LEU A 115 11.37 -1.24 -11.93
N ARG A 116 11.71 -2.47 -11.54
CA ARG A 116 11.10 -3.08 -10.35
C ARG A 116 11.47 -2.33 -9.07
N TYR A 117 12.67 -1.76 -8.99
CA TYR A 117 13.12 -1.01 -7.81
C TYR A 117 12.38 0.32 -7.60
N LEU A 118 11.48 0.70 -8.52
CA LEU A 118 10.49 1.76 -8.27
C LEU A 118 9.64 1.46 -7.01
N TYR A 119 9.35 0.19 -6.70
CA TYR A 119 8.70 -0.16 -5.43
C TYR A 119 9.54 0.26 -4.22
N THR A 120 10.85 0.04 -4.26
CA THR A 120 11.77 0.44 -3.19
C THR A 120 11.90 1.96 -3.09
N VAL A 121 11.95 2.66 -4.21
CA VAL A 121 11.95 4.15 -4.22
C VAL A 121 10.66 4.69 -3.62
N SER A 122 9.52 4.09 -3.98
CA SER A 122 8.22 4.38 -3.38
C SER A 122 8.27 4.21 -1.86
N ASP A 123 8.82 3.11 -1.37
CA ASP A 123 8.96 2.85 0.07
C ASP A 123 9.78 3.89 0.82
N VAL A 124 10.89 4.33 0.23
CA VAL A 124 11.73 5.39 0.81
C VAL A 124 10.94 6.70 0.97
N LEU A 125 10.11 7.06 -0.01
CA LEU A 125 9.22 8.23 0.09
C LEU A 125 8.22 8.07 1.24
N PHE A 126 7.69 6.86 1.43
CA PHE A 126 6.75 6.61 2.51
C PHE A 126 7.42 6.61 3.89
N ILE A 127 8.62 6.05 4.01
CA ILE A 127 9.47 6.19 5.21
C ILE A 127 9.71 7.67 5.51
N GLY A 128 10.00 8.48 4.49
CA GLY A 128 10.13 9.93 4.63
C GLY A 128 8.86 10.60 5.18
N ALA A 129 7.68 10.18 4.72
CA ALA A 129 6.40 10.67 5.22
C ALA A 129 6.17 10.31 6.70
N LEU A 130 6.51 9.08 7.09
CA LEU A 130 6.42 8.60 8.47
C LEU A 130 7.41 9.33 9.38
N ALA A 131 8.67 9.47 8.95
CA ALA A 131 9.70 10.20 9.68
C ALA A 131 9.31 11.66 9.91
N ASN A 132 8.77 12.34 8.89
CA ASN A 132 8.27 13.70 9.03
C ASN A 132 7.11 13.78 10.04
N THR A 133 6.18 12.82 10.00
CA THR A 133 5.05 12.75 10.93
C THR A 133 5.51 12.52 12.37
N ILE A 134 6.44 11.59 12.58
CA ILE A 134 7.06 11.32 13.90
C ILE A 134 7.75 12.58 14.41
N ARG A 135 8.52 13.28 13.56
CA ARG A 135 9.19 14.53 13.92
C ARG A 135 8.19 15.60 14.34
N ALA A 136 7.11 15.78 13.58
CA ALA A 136 6.05 16.75 13.88
C ALA A 136 5.34 16.44 15.21
N TYR A 137 5.12 15.16 15.52
CA TYR A 137 4.56 14.77 16.81
C TYR A 137 5.54 14.99 17.96
N LYS A 138 6.83 14.67 17.78
CA LYS A 138 7.86 14.93 18.80
C LYS A 138 8.01 16.43 19.10
N SER A 139 7.83 17.32 18.12
CA SER A 139 7.91 18.77 18.35
C SER A 139 6.77 19.34 19.20
N THR A 140 5.72 18.56 19.50
CA THR A 140 4.64 19.01 20.40
C THR A 140 5.07 19.08 21.88
N GLY A 141 6.22 18.50 22.25
CA GLY A 141 6.70 18.45 23.64
C GLY A 141 5.96 17.45 24.53
N LEU A 142 4.97 16.73 24.00
CA LEU A 142 4.27 15.66 24.71
C LEU A 142 5.19 14.45 24.88
N LYS A 143 5.14 13.82 26.06
CA LYS A 143 5.87 12.58 26.34
C LYS A 143 5.10 11.40 25.73
N PHE A 144 5.69 10.79 24.71
CA PHE A 144 5.13 9.59 24.10
C PHE A 144 5.86 8.35 24.60
N GLU A 145 5.08 7.33 24.96
CA GLU A 145 5.60 6.06 25.47
C GLU A 145 5.02 4.89 24.69
N LEU A 146 5.90 3.98 24.27
CA LEU A 146 5.50 2.69 23.69
C LEU A 146 5.11 1.74 24.82
N LEU A 147 4.02 1.01 24.65
CA LEU A 147 3.63 -0.05 25.59
C LEU A 147 4.26 -1.38 25.20
N ALA A 148 4.32 -2.31 26.16
CA ALA A 148 4.70 -3.70 25.91
C ALA A 148 3.93 -4.34 24.73
N GLN A 149 2.65 -4.00 24.58
CA GLN A 149 1.82 -4.46 23.47
C GLN A 149 2.33 -3.96 22.10
N ASP A 150 2.86 -2.73 22.03
CA ASP A 150 3.41 -2.20 20.78
C ASP A 150 4.68 -2.96 20.37
N PHE A 151 5.53 -3.31 21.35
CA PHE A 151 6.71 -4.16 21.10
C PHE A 151 6.34 -5.57 20.63
N PHE A 152 5.29 -6.16 21.20
CA PHE A 152 4.77 -7.45 20.73
C PHE A 152 4.33 -7.37 19.26
N TYR A 153 3.60 -6.32 18.87
CA TYR A 153 3.22 -6.12 17.47
C TYR A 153 4.41 -5.89 16.55
N MET A 154 5.41 -5.12 16.99
CA MET A 154 6.65 -4.95 16.23
C MET A 154 7.36 -6.30 16.04
N LEU A 155 7.44 -7.13 17.09
CA LEU A 155 8.03 -8.46 16.99
C LEU A 155 7.29 -9.34 15.97
N LEU A 156 5.95 -9.33 15.98
CA LEU A 156 5.15 -10.07 14.99
C LEU A 156 5.40 -9.60 13.55
N VAL A 157 5.51 -8.28 13.34
CA VAL A 157 5.86 -7.71 12.03
C VAL A 157 7.24 -8.16 11.59
N TRP A 158 8.23 -8.14 12.48
CA TRP A 158 9.60 -8.58 12.19
C TRP A 158 9.76 -10.09 12.05
N ALA A 159 8.81 -10.89 12.55
CA ALA A 159 8.78 -12.33 12.27
C ALA A 159 8.51 -12.61 10.77
N MET A 160 7.79 -11.74 10.06
CA MET A 160 7.49 -11.93 8.64
C MET A 160 8.74 -11.95 7.73
N PRO A 161 9.66 -10.97 7.76
CA PRO A 161 10.89 -11.05 6.97
C PRO A 161 11.77 -12.22 7.39
N ALA A 162 11.84 -12.55 8.69
CA ALA A 162 12.61 -13.71 9.17
C ALA A 162 12.07 -15.03 8.59
N LEU A 163 10.76 -15.25 8.66
CA LEU A 163 10.12 -16.43 8.06
C LEU A 163 10.24 -16.43 6.53
N THR A 164 10.06 -15.27 5.88
CA THR A 164 10.23 -15.15 4.42
C THR A 164 11.65 -15.51 3.98
N TYR A 165 12.65 -15.14 4.77
CA TYR A 165 14.06 -15.52 4.55
C TYR A 165 14.30 -17.03 4.73
N LEU A 166 13.72 -17.63 5.77
CA LEU A 166 13.83 -19.09 6.00
C LEU A 166 13.23 -19.91 4.85
N PHE A 167 12.20 -19.40 4.18
CA PHE A 167 11.54 -20.05 3.05
C PHE A 167 11.86 -19.39 1.70
N HIS A 168 13.02 -18.74 1.55
CA HIS A 168 13.34 -17.94 0.37
C HIS A 168 13.45 -18.75 -0.94
N ASP A 169 13.78 -20.04 -0.88
CA ASP A 169 13.85 -20.92 -2.05
C ASP A 169 12.50 -20.99 -2.79
N ASN A 170 11.39 -20.83 -2.06
CA ASN A 170 10.05 -20.83 -2.62
C ASN A 170 9.67 -19.51 -3.31
N LEU A 171 10.50 -18.47 -3.23
CA LEU A 171 10.25 -17.16 -3.83
C LEU A 171 10.66 -17.08 -5.31
N MET A 172 11.30 -18.11 -5.87
CA MET A 172 11.73 -18.17 -7.28
C MET A 172 10.56 -18.30 -8.26
N TYR A 173 9.39 -18.76 -7.79
CA TYR A 173 8.24 -19.00 -8.66
C TYR A 173 7.49 -17.69 -8.98
N SER A 174 7.86 -17.03 -10.08
CA SER A 174 6.99 -16.05 -10.75
C SER A 174 6.81 -16.43 -12.21
N ASN A 175 5.57 -16.36 -12.71
CA ASN A 175 5.19 -16.73 -14.08
C ASN A 175 5.74 -15.77 -15.15
N THR A 176 6.46 -14.69 -14.80
CA THR A 176 6.68 -13.57 -15.72
C THR A 176 8.06 -13.51 -16.39
N ALA A 177 9.00 -14.37 -16.02
CA ALA A 177 10.23 -14.66 -16.79
C ALA A 177 10.97 -15.81 -16.09
N GLY A 178 11.08 -16.96 -16.74
CA GLY A 178 11.60 -18.21 -16.15
C GLY A 178 13.06 -18.22 -15.68
N THR A 179 13.73 -17.08 -15.51
CA THR A 179 15.16 -16.95 -15.18
C THR A 179 15.53 -15.66 -14.44
N ASP A 180 14.60 -14.96 -13.79
CA ASP A 180 14.98 -13.77 -13.01
C ASP A 180 15.54 -14.14 -11.62
N ARG A 181 16.85 -14.41 -11.59
CA ARG A 181 17.62 -14.66 -10.36
C ARG A 181 17.56 -13.55 -9.32
N TYR A 182 17.16 -12.33 -9.70
CA TYR A 182 17.12 -11.16 -8.79
C TYR A 182 15.78 -11.02 -8.07
N ILE A 183 14.75 -11.81 -8.42
CA ILE A 183 13.42 -11.68 -7.83
C ILE A 183 13.39 -12.02 -6.34
N VAL A 184 14.19 -13.01 -5.92
CA VAL A 184 14.27 -13.41 -4.52
C VAL A 184 14.87 -12.30 -3.67
N THR A 185 16.01 -11.75 -4.10
CA THR A 185 16.66 -10.62 -3.42
C THR A 185 15.71 -9.42 -3.30
N PHE A 186 15.03 -9.07 -4.40
CA PHE A 186 14.05 -7.99 -4.37
C PHE A 186 12.93 -8.24 -3.36
N ARG A 187 12.34 -9.44 -3.34
CA ARG A 187 11.26 -9.80 -2.41
C ARG A 187 11.72 -9.74 -0.96
N LEU A 188 12.92 -10.23 -0.66
CA LEU A 188 13.53 -10.16 0.68
C LEU A 188 13.80 -8.73 1.14
N VAL A 189 14.32 -7.88 0.25
CA VAL A 189 14.47 -6.45 0.53
C VAL A 189 13.11 -5.82 0.79
N THR A 190 12.12 -6.14 -0.04
CA THR A 190 10.79 -5.53 0.04
C THR A 190 10.08 -5.88 1.35
N VAL A 191 10.09 -7.14 1.79
CA VAL A 191 9.49 -7.54 3.07
C VAL A 191 10.24 -6.94 4.27
N SER A 192 11.56 -6.76 4.17
CA SER A 192 12.35 -6.15 5.26
C SER A 192 12.07 -4.64 5.39
N VAL A 193 12.00 -3.95 4.24
CA VAL A 193 11.62 -2.52 4.18
C VAL A 193 10.16 -2.33 4.62
N GLY A 194 9.27 -3.25 4.24
CA GLY A 194 7.88 -3.24 4.69
C GLY A 194 7.74 -3.44 6.20
N ALA A 195 8.52 -4.34 6.81
CA ALA A 195 8.53 -4.52 8.26
C ALA A 195 8.97 -3.24 9.00
N LEU A 196 9.97 -2.52 8.47
CA LEU A 196 10.37 -1.21 8.97
C LEU A 196 9.22 -0.20 8.86
N ILE A 197 8.57 -0.12 7.69
CA ILE A 197 7.41 0.75 7.46
C ILE A 197 6.29 0.45 8.46
N ALA A 198 5.91 -0.83 8.62
CA ALA A 198 4.86 -1.24 9.54
C ALA A 198 5.21 -0.90 11.00
N THR A 199 6.48 -1.06 11.41
CA THR A 199 6.97 -0.62 12.72
C THR A 199 6.80 0.89 12.89
N LEU A 200 7.21 1.70 11.92
CA LEU A 200 7.04 3.15 11.95
C LEU A 200 5.56 3.56 11.99
N CYS A 201 4.70 2.88 11.24
CA CYS A 201 3.25 3.09 11.27
C CYS A 201 2.65 2.77 12.65
N LEU A 202 3.11 1.72 13.33
CA LEU A 202 2.71 1.39 14.71
C LEU A 202 3.09 2.51 15.68
N VAL A 203 4.32 3.05 15.56
CA VAL A 203 4.79 4.20 16.37
C VAL A 203 3.90 5.42 16.13
N VAL A 204 3.65 5.77 14.87
CA VAL A 204 2.78 6.91 14.52
C VAL A 204 1.37 6.72 15.05
N ARG A 205 0.78 5.52 14.87
CA ARG A 205 -0.54 5.18 15.41
C ARG A 205 -0.58 5.35 16.93
N ARG A 206 0.46 4.90 17.64
CA ARG A 206 0.55 5.03 19.11
C ARG A 206 0.57 6.48 19.55
N TYR A 207 1.36 7.32 18.89
CA TYR A 207 1.41 8.76 19.20
C TYR A 207 0.03 9.42 19.02
N VAL A 208 -0.67 9.09 17.94
CA VAL A 208 -2.01 9.63 17.68
C VAL A 208 -3.03 9.19 18.74
N LEU A 209 -2.96 7.93 19.19
CA LEU A 209 -3.82 7.45 20.28
C LEU A 209 -3.53 8.20 21.59
N GLN A 210 -2.26 8.45 21.91
CA GLN A 210 -1.86 9.20 23.10
C GLN A 210 -2.26 10.67 23.06
N MET A 211 -2.39 11.26 21.87
CA MET A 211 -2.95 12.61 21.68
C MET A 211 -4.48 12.67 21.78
N GLY A 212 -5.17 11.55 22.04
CA GLY A 212 -6.63 11.49 22.05
C GLY A 212 -7.27 11.60 20.64
N GLY A 213 -6.47 11.49 19.59
CA GLY A 213 -6.88 11.67 18.19
C GLY A 213 -7.63 10.47 17.62
N GLY A 214 -8.70 9.99 18.27
CA GLY A 214 -9.40 8.75 17.91
C GLY A 214 -9.79 8.64 16.43
N ALA A 215 -10.18 9.75 15.79
CA ALA A 215 -10.48 9.77 14.36
C ALA A 215 -9.23 9.60 13.49
N VAL A 216 -8.12 10.29 13.82
CA VAL A 216 -6.82 10.17 13.14
C VAL A 216 -6.19 8.80 13.40
N ALA A 217 -6.45 8.18 14.55
CA ALA A 217 -5.98 6.83 14.86
C ALA A 217 -6.58 5.79 13.90
N ARG A 218 -7.82 6.01 13.42
CA ARG A 218 -8.44 5.15 12.39
C ARG A 218 -7.70 5.22 11.06
N VAL A 219 -7.23 6.41 10.66
CA VAL A 219 -6.41 6.61 9.45
C VAL A 219 -5.15 5.76 9.56
N TRP A 220 -4.38 5.93 10.64
CA TRP A 220 -3.13 5.19 10.82
C TRP A 220 -3.33 3.70 11.07
N THR A 221 -4.47 3.29 11.64
CA THR A 221 -4.82 1.86 11.74
C THR A 221 -4.96 1.23 10.36
N MET A 222 -5.62 1.90 9.41
CA MET A 222 -5.71 1.39 8.03
C MET A 222 -4.33 1.34 7.35
N VAL A 223 -3.47 2.32 7.61
CA VAL A 223 -2.09 2.32 7.10
C VAL A 223 -1.28 1.15 7.66
N VAL A 224 -1.41 0.86 8.96
CA VAL A 224 -0.77 -0.32 9.59
C VAL A 224 -1.27 -1.61 8.94
N ILE A 225 -2.58 -1.76 8.76
CA ILE A 225 -3.17 -2.94 8.10
C ILE A 225 -2.65 -3.06 6.66
N ALA A 226 -2.54 -1.96 5.92
CA ALA A 226 -1.97 -1.96 4.58
C ALA A 226 -0.52 -2.48 4.60
N GLY A 227 0.33 -1.95 5.48
CA GLY A 227 1.72 -2.41 5.64
C GLY A 227 1.81 -3.90 5.93
N ILE A 228 1.04 -4.39 6.91
CA ILE A 228 0.99 -5.81 7.28
C ILE A 228 0.51 -6.67 6.10
N ALA A 229 -0.54 -6.25 5.39
CA ALA A 229 -1.07 -7.01 4.26
C ALA A 229 -0.02 -7.16 3.15
N ARG A 230 0.73 -6.11 2.86
CA ARG A 230 1.84 -6.17 1.90
C ARG A 230 2.95 -7.11 2.36
N ASP A 231 3.37 -7.08 3.61
CA ASP A 231 4.43 -7.99 4.09
C ASP A 231 3.95 -9.45 4.09
N ALA A 232 2.70 -9.64 4.52
CA ALA A 232 2.04 -10.94 4.48
C ALA A 232 1.91 -11.47 3.05
N SER A 233 1.84 -10.63 2.02
CA SER A 233 1.76 -11.10 0.63
C SER A 233 3.03 -11.86 0.21
N PHE A 234 4.21 -11.34 0.59
CA PHE A 234 5.49 -12.01 0.33
C PHE A 234 5.68 -13.25 1.22
N LEU A 235 5.26 -13.18 2.48
CA LEU A 235 5.31 -14.33 3.38
C LEU A 235 4.41 -15.46 2.88
N ALA A 236 3.16 -15.16 2.50
CA ALA A 236 2.23 -16.13 1.95
C ALA A 236 2.80 -16.79 0.70
N LEU A 237 3.44 -16.01 -0.17
CA LEU A 237 4.12 -16.57 -1.32
C LEU A 237 5.26 -17.52 -0.94
N ALA A 238 6.12 -17.15 0.02
CA ALA A 238 7.21 -18.00 0.49
C ALA A 238 6.69 -19.32 1.11
N LEU A 239 5.61 -19.27 1.87
CA LEU A 239 5.08 -20.43 2.58
C LEU A 239 4.27 -21.37 1.68
N LEU A 240 3.50 -20.81 0.73
CA LEU A 240 2.51 -21.58 -0.03
C LEU A 240 3.03 -22.08 -1.38
N SER A 241 4.02 -21.40 -1.99
CA SER A 241 4.43 -21.68 -3.38
C SER A 241 4.99 -23.09 -3.58
N GLY A 242 5.53 -23.73 -2.53
CA GLY A 242 6.09 -25.08 -2.63
C GLY A 242 5.04 -26.18 -2.89
N ARG A 243 3.78 -25.98 -2.47
CA ARG A 243 2.71 -26.99 -2.62
C ARG A 243 1.47 -26.49 -3.35
N TRP A 244 1.16 -25.21 -3.24
CA TRP A 244 -0.10 -24.64 -3.73
C TRP A 244 0.18 -23.36 -4.53
N ARG A 245 0.87 -23.48 -5.66
CA ARG A 245 1.31 -22.33 -6.49
C ARG A 245 0.16 -21.39 -6.87
N ALA A 246 -0.96 -21.92 -7.35
CA ALA A 246 -2.12 -21.12 -7.72
C ALA A 246 -2.69 -20.35 -6.51
N SER A 247 -2.83 -21.03 -5.38
CA SER A 247 -3.28 -20.40 -4.12
C SER A 247 -2.28 -19.37 -3.61
N ALA A 248 -0.98 -19.60 -3.77
CA ALA A 248 0.08 -18.68 -3.37
C ALA A 248 -0.01 -17.36 -4.16
N GLN A 249 -0.14 -17.45 -5.49
CA GLN A 249 -0.29 -16.28 -6.37
C GLN A 249 -1.58 -15.52 -6.09
N PHE A 250 -2.69 -16.24 -5.91
CA PHE A 250 -3.96 -15.60 -5.53
C PHE A 250 -3.86 -14.92 -4.16
N THR A 251 -3.24 -15.58 -3.18
CA THR A 251 -3.11 -15.02 -1.82
C THR A 251 -2.21 -13.79 -1.80
N GLU A 252 -1.10 -13.81 -2.55
CA GLU A 252 -0.25 -12.63 -2.77
C GLU A 252 -1.11 -11.48 -3.31
N GLN A 253 -1.87 -11.72 -4.39
CA GLN A 253 -2.70 -10.69 -5.00
C GLN A 253 -3.87 -10.22 -4.12
N TYR A 254 -4.48 -11.13 -3.37
CA TYR A 254 -5.55 -10.83 -2.43
C TYR A 254 -5.08 -9.96 -1.27
N LEU A 255 -3.87 -10.18 -0.78
CA LEU A 255 -3.27 -9.34 0.25
C LEU A 255 -2.87 -7.96 -0.31
N LEU A 256 -2.45 -7.88 -1.57
CA LEU A 256 -2.27 -6.60 -2.26
C LEU A 256 -3.61 -5.86 -2.48
N TRP A 257 -4.70 -6.56 -2.76
CA TRP A 257 -6.05 -5.98 -2.78
C TRP A 257 -6.42 -5.34 -1.43
N VAL A 258 -6.17 -6.06 -0.31
CA VAL A 258 -6.37 -5.53 1.04
C VAL A 258 -5.53 -4.26 1.26
N PHE A 259 -4.25 -4.27 0.85
CA PHE A 259 -3.39 -3.10 0.89
C PHE A 259 -4.01 -1.90 0.17
N SER A 260 -4.48 -2.06 -1.07
CA SER A 260 -5.03 -0.97 -1.88
C SER A 260 -6.34 -0.44 -1.30
N CYS A 261 -7.23 -1.31 -0.82
CA CYS A 261 -8.45 -0.92 -0.13
C CYS A 261 -8.16 -0.15 1.17
N CYS A 262 -7.18 -0.57 1.96
CA CYS A 262 -6.77 0.13 3.16
C CYS A 262 -6.20 1.53 2.86
N TRP A 263 -5.44 1.70 1.77
CA TRP A 263 -5.02 3.03 1.32
C TRP A 263 -6.17 3.92 0.88
N LEU A 264 -7.16 3.35 0.18
CA LEU A 264 -8.37 4.08 -0.16
C LEU A 264 -9.13 4.55 1.09
N LEU A 265 -9.34 3.66 2.06
CA LEU A 265 -9.98 4.00 3.33
C LEU A 265 -9.19 5.03 4.13
N THR A 266 -7.86 4.93 4.16
CA THR A 266 -6.95 5.92 4.77
C THR A 266 -7.23 7.31 4.22
N ALA A 267 -7.27 7.45 2.89
CA ALA A 267 -7.53 8.73 2.24
C ALA A 267 -8.93 9.26 2.54
N LEU A 268 -9.95 8.40 2.53
CA LEU A 268 -11.32 8.79 2.83
C LEU A 268 -11.50 9.21 4.30
N PHE A 269 -10.95 8.45 5.24
CA PHE A 269 -10.99 8.80 6.65
C PHE A 269 -10.28 10.13 6.93
N GLN A 270 -9.15 10.40 6.28
CA GLN A 270 -8.49 11.69 6.44
C GLN A 270 -9.36 12.86 5.92
N GLN A 271 -10.05 12.68 4.79
CA GLN A 271 -10.99 13.71 4.29
C GLN A 271 -12.20 13.91 5.22
N GLU A 272 -12.58 12.92 6.00
CA GLU A 272 -13.70 13.00 6.96
C GLU A 272 -13.30 13.70 8.27
N ILE A 273 -12.01 13.69 8.62
CA ILE A 273 -11.48 14.33 9.83
C ILE A 273 -11.37 15.83 9.68
N LEU A 274 -10.81 16.28 8.55
CA LEU A 274 -10.66 17.69 8.25
C LEU A 274 -11.89 18.12 7.45
N PRO A 275 -12.89 18.78 8.06
CA PRO A 275 -14.05 19.21 7.32
C PRO A 275 -13.59 20.03 6.13
N ARG A 276 -14.16 19.77 4.96
CA ARG A 276 -14.03 20.68 3.82
C ARG A 276 -14.55 22.01 4.34
N ALA A 277 -13.68 22.97 4.63
CA ALA A 277 -14.12 24.34 4.80
C ALA A 277 -15.00 24.61 3.58
N SER A 278 -16.30 24.83 3.78
CA SER A 278 -17.18 25.00 2.64
C SER A 278 -16.56 26.14 1.87
N ARG A 279 -16.21 25.89 0.61
CA ARG A 279 -15.54 26.88 -0.23
C ARG A 279 -16.32 28.20 -0.19
N GLU A 280 -17.64 28.09 -0.04
CA GLU A 280 -18.60 29.16 0.24
C GLU A 280 -18.36 29.95 1.54
N ARG A 281 -17.99 29.35 2.67
CA ARG A 281 -17.67 30.10 3.91
C ARG A 281 -16.35 30.83 3.80
N VAL A 282 -15.34 30.24 3.14
CA VAL A 282 -14.05 30.92 2.92
C VAL A 282 -14.20 32.03 1.89
N ILE A 283 -14.98 31.82 0.82
CA ILE A 283 -15.31 32.84 -0.18
C ILE A 283 -16.19 33.94 0.44
N ARG A 284 -17.19 33.61 1.27
CA ARG A 284 -17.98 34.61 2.00
C ARG A 284 -17.14 35.42 2.98
N ALA A 285 -16.33 34.77 3.82
CA ALA A 285 -15.46 35.46 4.77
C ALA A 285 -14.44 36.36 4.06
N ALA A 286 -13.91 35.94 2.91
CA ALA A 286 -13.00 36.75 2.09
C ALA A 286 -13.73 37.91 1.38
N ALA A 287 -14.99 37.74 1.00
CA ALA A 287 -15.83 38.79 0.44
C ALA A 287 -16.26 39.82 1.51
N GLU A 288 -16.63 39.35 2.70
CA GLU A 288 -17.00 40.18 3.86
C GLU A 288 -15.81 41.01 4.36
N SER A 289 -14.60 40.42 4.41
CA SER A 289 -13.37 41.15 4.75
C SER A 289 -12.98 42.21 3.71
N LYS A 290 -13.35 42.05 2.44
CA LYS A 290 -13.13 43.05 1.39
C LYS A 290 -14.17 44.17 1.37
N ALA A 291 -15.34 43.94 1.98
CA ALA A 291 -16.41 44.93 2.06
C ALA A 291 -16.28 45.85 3.29
N MET A 292 -15.44 45.47 4.27
CA MET A 292 -15.22 46.20 5.52
C MET A 292 -13.92 47.03 5.55
N GLY A 293 -13.13 47.02 4.48
CA GLY A 293 -11.95 47.87 4.31
C GLY A 293 -12.10 48.77 3.09
#